data_AF-A0A1B6HNP0-F1
#
_entry.id   AF-A0A1B6HNP0-F1
#
_cell.length_a   1.000
_cell.length_b   1.000
_cell.length_c   1.000
_cell.angle_alpha   90.00
_cell.angle_beta   90.00
_cell.angle_gamma   90.00
#
_symmetry.space_group_name_H-M   'P 1'
#
loop_
_entity.id
_entity.type
_entity.pdbx_description
1 polymer ?
#
loop_
_entity_poly.entity_id
_entity_poly.type
_entity_poly.pdbx_seq_one_letter_code
_entity_poly.pdbx_strand_id
1 'polypeptide(L)'
;NNEDAGTNCEPCSSKCTFSRPEGCTHPCQEACHPPPCKPCQLMLRFRCHCNLNQLFIRCGEWTDASEEEREKMLTCGNQCPKNYECGHRCSHNCHPGECPDADLCRRKVKVTCPCRRIKKDVQCITIRTQQAVL
;
A
#
# COMPACT_ATOMS: atom_id res chain seq x y z
N ASN A 1 16.03 30.75 -26.62
CA ASN A 1 17.36 30.51 -27.23
C ASN A 1 17.81 29.14 -26.79
N ASN A 2 17.87 28.21 -27.73
CA ASN A 2 18.29 26.82 -27.52
C ASN A 2 19.73 26.73 -28.00
N GLU A 3 20.66 27.17 -27.15
CA GLU A 3 22.08 27.18 -27.43
C GLU A 3 22.65 25.80 -27.09
N ASP A 4 23.01 25.07 -28.14
CA ASP A 4 23.63 23.74 -28.08
C ASP A 4 24.95 23.83 -27.29
N ALA A 5 25.02 23.12 -26.16
CA ALA A 5 26.19 23.16 -25.28
C ALA A 5 27.38 22.47 -25.97
N GLY A 6 28.48 23.21 -26.17
CA GLY A 6 29.69 22.68 -26.78
C GLY A 6 30.29 21.49 -26.00
N THR A 7 30.80 20.48 -26.70
CA THR A 7 31.36 19.23 -26.15
C THR A 7 32.76 19.37 -25.52
N ASN A 8 33.34 20.57 -25.51
CA ASN A 8 34.72 20.83 -25.05
C ASN A 8 34.83 21.32 -23.60
N CYS A 9 33.71 21.47 -22.88
CA CYS A 9 33.71 21.93 -21.49
C CYS A 9 33.83 20.77 -20.51
N GLU A 10 34.61 20.97 -19.45
CA GLU A 10 34.71 20.04 -18.33
C GLU A 10 33.40 19.95 -17.53
N PRO A 11 33.05 18.77 -16.98
CA PRO A 11 31.83 18.59 -16.21
C PRO A 11 31.86 19.42 -14.91
N CYS A 12 30.82 20.25 -14.73
CA CYS A 12 30.68 21.06 -13.53
C CYS A 12 30.50 20.18 -12.28
N SER A 13 31.40 20.31 -11.32
CA SER A 13 31.39 19.54 -10.06
C SER A 13 30.67 20.24 -8.90
N SER A 14 30.06 21.41 -9.17
CA SER A 14 29.28 22.15 -8.17
C SER A 14 28.02 21.40 -7.76
N LYS A 15 27.50 21.68 -6.57
CA LYS A 15 26.19 21.15 -6.12
C LYS A 15 25.07 21.73 -6.98
N CYS A 16 24.04 20.93 -7.23
CA CYS A 16 22.84 21.42 -7.89
C CYS A 16 22.14 22.51 -7.03
N THR A 17 21.73 23.60 -7.68
CA THR A 17 21.03 24.76 -7.08
C THR A 17 19.59 24.89 -7.54
N PHE A 18 19.10 23.97 -8.38
CA PHE A 18 17.72 24.00 -8.86
C PHE A 18 16.73 23.65 -7.73
N SER A 19 15.60 24.35 -7.72
CA SER A 19 14.48 24.04 -6.83
C SER A 19 13.90 22.67 -7.16
N ARG A 20 13.55 21.92 -6.11
CA ARG A 20 12.83 20.65 -6.24
C ARG A 20 11.36 20.88 -6.60
N PRO A 21 10.68 19.88 -7.19
CA PRO A 21 9.23 19.91 -7.38
C PRO A 21 8.49 20.04 -6.04
N GLU A 22 7.25 20.52 -6.10
CA GLU A 22 6.39 20.71 -4.94
C GLU A 22 6.24 19.42 -4.13
N GLY A 23 6.30 19.54 -2.80
CA GLY A 23 6.26 18.40 -1.87
C GLY A 23 7.60 17.75 -1.56
N CYS A 24 8.70 18.08 -2.27
CA CYS A 24 10.05 17.63 -1.93
C CYS A 24 10.87 18.77 -1.30
N THR A 25 11.17 18.68 -0.01
CA THR A 25 12.00 19.66 0.73
C THR A 25 13.48 19.29 0.77
N HIS A 26 13.87 18.22 0.08
CA HIS A 26 15.22 17.68 0.14
C HIS A 26 16.19 18.36 -0.84
N PRO A 27 17.46 18.57 -0.45
CA PRO A 27 18.47 19.05 -1.39
C PRO A 27 18.68 18.03 -2.54
N CYS A 28 19.09 18.52 -3.71
CA CYS A 28 19.50 17.63 -4.78
C CYS A 28 20.80 16.90 -4.42
N GLN A 29 20.81 15.58 -4.57
CA GLN A 29 21.98 14.74 -4.27
C GLN A 29 22.95 14.62 -5.46
N GLU A 30 22.56 15.11 -6.64
CA GLU A 30 23.42 15.13 -7.82
C GLU A 30 24.24 16.44 -7.89
N ALA A 31 25.36 16.36 -8.62
CA ALA A 31 26.11 17.53 -9.04
C ALA A 31 25.31 18.39 -10.03
N CYS A 32 25.90 19.47 -10.52
CA CYS A 32 25.30 20.31 -11.55
C CYS A 32 24.86 19.46 -12.75
N HIS A 33 23.59 19.59 -13.12
CA HIS A 33 22.96 18.85 -14.21
C HIS A 33 22.00 19.79 -14.97
N PRO A 34 21.66 19.52 -16.23
CA PRO A 34 20.62 20.30 -16.91
C PRO A 34 19.25 20.11 -16.22
N PRO A 35 18.39 21.13 -16.16
CA PRO A 35 17.03 20.97 -15.64
C PRO A 35 16.17 20.09 -16.58
N PRO A 36 15.15 19.38 -16.06
CA PRO A 36 14.72 19.33 -14.66
C PRO A 36 15.58 18.41 -13.78
N CYS A 37 15.46 18.54 -12.45
CA CYS A 37 16.07 17.58 -11.53
C CYS A 37 15.48 16.18 -11.69
N LYS A 38 16.32 15.14 -11.59
CA LYS A 38 15.83 13.76 -11.47
C LYS A 38 14.96 13.59 -10.21
N PRO A 39 13.98 12.66 -10.23
CA PRO A 39 13.14 12.36 -9.07
C PRO A 39 13.96 12.02 -7.83
N CYS A 40 13.52 12.54 -6.68
CA CYS A 40 14.22 12.34 -5.42
C CYS A 40 14.24 10.86 -5.00
N GLN A 41 15.43 10.31 -4.73
CA GLN A 41 15.62 8.91 -4.35
C GLN A 41 15.64 8.68 -2.83
N LEU A 42 15.48 9.74 -2.03
CA LEU A 42 15.39 9.61 -0.57
C LEU A 42 14.12 8.87 -0.18
N MET A 43 14.24 7.96 0.79
CA MET A 43 13.13 7.13 1.26
C MET A 43 12.34 7.88 2.34
N LEU A 44 11.05 8.06 2.12
CA LEU A 44 10.08 8.50 3.10
C LEU A 44 9.52 7.30 3.86
N ARG A 45 9.25 7.50 5.16
CA ARG A 45 8.70 6.46 6.04
C ARG A 45 7.23 6.73 6.33
N PHE A 46 6.38 5.79 5.98
CA PHE A 46 4.94 5.86 6.20
C PHE A 46 4.45 4.70 7.07
N ARG A 47 3.31 4.91 7.73
CA ARG A 47 2.56 3.81 8.35
C ARG A 47 1.65 3.17 7.30
N CYS A 48 1.65 1.85 7.26
CA CYS A 48 0.71 1.11 6.43
C CYS A 48 -0.73 1.25 6.97
N HIS A 49 -1.74 1.08 6.11
CA HIS A 49 -3.16 1.04 6.49
C HIS A 49 -3.48 0.02 7.60
N CYS A 50 -2.71 -1.07 7.71
CA CYS A 50 -2.87 -2.04 8.79
C CYS A 50 -2.27 -1.58 10.14
N ASN A 51 -1.54 -0.47 10.18
CA ASN A 51 -0.79 0.08 11.32
C ASN A 51 0.30 -0.83 11.92
N LEU A 52 0.50 -2.03 11.39
CA LEU A 52 1.52 -2.97 11.85
C LEU A 52 2.85 -2.79 11.12
N ASN A 53 2.80 -2.43 9.85
CA ASN A 53 3.99 -2.32 8.99
C ASN A 53 4.36 -0.86 8.73
N GLN A 54 5.66 -0.64 8.51
CA GLN A 54 6.20 0.62 8.04
C GLN A 54 6.64 0.45 6.59
N LEU A 55 6.22 1.41 5.76
CA LEU A 55 6.48 1.40 4.34
C LEU A 55 7.52 2.46 4.02
N PHE A 56 8.44 2.12 3.14
CA PHE A 56 9.49 3.00 2.68
C PHE A 56 9.23 3.28 1.20
N ILE A 57 8.91 4.53 0.87
CA ILE A 57 8.53 4.95 -0.49
C ILE A 57 9.51 6.06 -0.91
N ARG A 58 9.98 6.06 -2.16
CA ARG A 58 10.87 7.15 -2.60
C ARG A 58 10.11 8.47 -2.65
N CYS A 59 10.77 9.54 -2.22
CA CYS A 59 10.19 10.87 -2.19
C CYS A 59 9.69 11.31 -3.57
N GLY A 60 10.44 11.02 -4.64
CA GLY A 60 10.03 11.34 -6.00
C GLY A 60 8.75 10.62 -6.43
N GLU A 61 8.65 9.32 -6.14
CA GLU A 61 7.45 8.52 -6.42
C GLU A 61 6.25 9.04 -5.62
N TRP A 62 6.44 9.41 -4.36
CA TRP A 62 5.38 9.97 -3.52
C TRP A 62 4.90 11.34 -4.00
N THR A 63 5.82 12.25 -4.35
CA THR A 63 5.45 13.61 -4.75
C THR A 63 4.75 13.65 -6.10
N ASP A 64 5.15 12.78 -7.03
CA ASP A 64 4.58 12.69 -8.38
C ASP A 64 3.25 11.92 -8.41
N ALA A 65 3.05 10.99 -7.47
CA ALA A 65 1.83 10.20 -7.39
C ALA A 65 0.58 11.02 -7.07
N SER A 66 -0.51 10.69 -7.75
CA SER A 66 -1.87 11.14 -7.44
C SER A 66 -2.35 10.63 -6.07
N GLU A 67 -3.43 11.21 -5.55
CA GLU A 67 -4.00 10.78 -4.27
C GLU A 67 -4.38 9.29 -4.27
N GLU A 68 -4.97 8.78 -5.36
CA GLU A 68 -5.33 7.36 -5.48
C GLU A 68 -4.11 6.43 -5.51
N GLU A 69 -3.01 6.85 -6.14
CA GLU A 69 -1.76 6.10 -6.17
C GLU A 69 -1.10 6.08 -4.80
N ARG A 70 -1.09 7.21 -4.09
CA ARG A 70 -0.58 7.29 -2.72
C ARG A 70 -1.32 6.33 -1.80
N GLU A 71 -2.65 6.25 -1.89
CA GLU A 71 -3.44 5.30 -1.11
C GLU A 71 -3.05 3.84 -1.38
N LYS A 72 -2.72 3.49 -2.63
CA LYS A 72 -2.22 2.17 -3.01
C LYS A 72 -0.79 1.92 -2.53
N MET A 73 0.07 2.95 -2.48
CA MET A 73 1.42 2.82 -1.94
C MET A 73 1.42 2.58 -0.42
N LEU A 74 0.35 2.95 0.28
CA LEU A 74 0.21 2.78 1.73
C LEU A 74 -0.29 1.39 2.17
N THR A 75 -0.34 0.40 1.28
CA THR A 75 -0.60 -1.01 1.63
C THR A 75 0.67 -1.86 1.65
N CYS A 76 0.79 -2.77 2.61
CA CYS A 76 1.91 -3.72 2.70
C CYS A 76 1.69 -5.00 1.89
N GLY A 77 0.52 -5.15 1.25
CA GLY A 77 0.17 -6.35 0.45
C GLY A 77 -0.10 -7.62 1.25
N ASN A 78 0.22 -7.68 2.54
CA ASN A 78 -0.09 -8.83 3.40
C ASN A 78 -1.59 -8.95 3.69
N GLN A 79 -2.06 -10.14 4.08
CA GLN A 79 -3.45 -10.33 4.52
C GLN A 79 -3.80 -9.38 5.67
N CYS A 80 -4.95 -8.71 5.56
CA CYS A 80 -5.44 -7.79 6.58
C CYS A 80 -5.47 -8.47 7.97
N PRO A 81 -4.92 -7.83 9.02
CA PRO A 81 -4.86 -8.44 10.36
C PRO A 81 -6.19 -8.34 11.13
N LYS A 82 -7.17 -7.57 10.62
CA LYS A 82 -8.47 -7.39 11.27
C LYS A 82 -9.33 -8.64 11.14
N ASN A 83 -10.23 -8.83 12.09
CA ASN A 83 -11.22 -9.90 12.07
C ASN A 83 -12.60 -9.33 11.74
N TYR A 84 -13.41 -10.11 11.03
CA TYR A 84 -14.83 -9.88 10.89
C TYR A 84 -15.56 -10.09 12.23
N GLU A 85 -16.81 -9.65 12.32
CA GLU A 85 -17.65 -9.84 13.52
C GLU A 85 -17.83 -11.33 13.89
N CYS A 86 -17.80 -12.22 12.90
CA CYS A 86 -17.84 -13.67 13.13
C CYS A 86 -16.55 -14.25 13.73
N GLY A 87 -15.56 -13.41 14.05
CA GLY A 87 -14.28 -13.81 14.65
C GLY A 87 -13.23 -14.31 13.65
N HIS A 88 -13.59 -14.50 12.38
CA HIS A 88 -12.63 -14.92 11.35
C HIS A 88 -11.79 -13.75 10.83
N ARG A 89 -10.51 -13.99 10.54
CA ARG A 89 -9.63 -12.99 9.93
C ARG A 89 -10.12 -12.61 8.53
N CYS A 90 -10.01 -11.32 8.20
CA CYS A 90 -10.33 -10.79 6.88
C CYS A 90 -9.59 -11.55 5.78
N SER A 91 -10.28 -11.93 4.70
CA SER A 91 -9.68 -12.66 3.58
C SER A 91 -8.95 -11.77 2.58
N HIS A 92 -9.11 -10.45 2.69
CA HIS A 92 -8.51 -9.50 1.77
C HIS A 92 -7.10 -9.10 2.20
N ASN A 93 -6.31 -8.63 1.24
CA ASN A 93 -5.03 -8.00 1.52
C ASN A 93 -5.24 -6.69 2.28
N CYS A 94 -4.17 -6.15 2.86
CA CYS A 94 -4.20 -4.88 3.56
C CYS A 94 -4.85 -3.81 2.67
N HIS A 95 -5.86 -3.16 3.22
CA HIS A 95 -6.72 -2.22 2.51
C HIS A 95 -6.98 -1.03 3.43
N PRO A 96 -7.31 0.16 2.88
CA PRO A 96 -7.77 1.29 3.67
C PRO A 96 -9.13 0.99 4.31
N GLY A 97 -9.43 1.68 5.41
CA GLY A 97 -10.78 1.67 6.01
C GLY A 97 -11.24 0.34 6.62
N GLU A 98 -12.54 0.11 6.53
CA GLU A 98 -13.24 -1.07 7.04
C GLU A 98 -13.06 -2.29 6.14
N CYS A 99 -13.21 -3.49 6.71
CA CYS A 99 -13.01 -4.72 5.95
C CYS A 99 -14.14 -4.97 4.95
N PRO A 100 -13.82 -5.12 3.64
CA PRO A 100 -14.84 -5.47 2.66
C PRO A 100 -15.36 -6.88 2.93
N ASP A 101 -16.62 -7.09 2.53
CA ASP A 101 -17.31 -8.37 2.61
C ASP A 101 -17.40 -8.96 4.03
N ALA A 102 -17.45 -8.10 5.07
CA ALA A 102 -17.49 -8.56 6.46
C ALA A 102 -18.71 -9.44 6.80
N ASP A 103 -19.82 -9.27 6.08
CA ASP A 103 -20.99 -10.13 6.21
C ASP A 103 -20.83 -11.47 5.47
N LEU A 104 -20.10 -11.47 4.34
CA LEU A 104 -20.01 -12.58 3.40
C LEU A 104 -18.87 -13.56 3.72
N CYS A 105 -18.59 -13.80 5.00
CA CYS A 105 -17.49 -14.68 5.41
C CYS A 105 -17.69 -16.12 4.90
N ARG A 106 -16.85 -16.58 3.96
CA ARG A 106 -16.90 -17.95 3.39
C ARG A 106 -15.99 -18.96 4.09
N ARG A 107 -15.46 -18.62 5.27
CA ARG A 107 -14.59 -19.54 6.02
C ARG A 107 -15.39 -20.78 6.41
N LYS A 108 -14.81 -21.97 6.23
CA LYS A 108 -15.47 -23.21 6.61
C LYS A 108 -15.35 -23.43 8.12
N VAL A 109 -16.46 -23.77 8.75
CA VAL A 109 -16.59 -24.09 10.17
C VAL A 109 -17.16 -25.49 10.32
N LYS A 110 -16.67 -26.24 11.30
CA LYS A 110 -17.16 -27.59 11.60
C LYS A 110 -18.35 -27.50 12.54
N VAL A 111 -19.52 -27.86 12.03
CA VAL A 111 -20.75 -27.92 12.84
C VAL A 111 -21.05 -29.35 13.23
N THR A 112 -21.49 -29.53 14.47
CA THR A 112 -21.95 -30.82 14.98
C THR A 112 -23.47 -30.85 14.94
N CYS A 113 -24.03 -31.89 14.33
CA CYS A 113 -25.47 -32.09 14.27
C CYS A 113 -26.07 -32.20 15.69
N PRO A 114 -27.32 -31.77 15.94
CA PRO A 114 -27.99 -31.95 17.22
C PRO A 114 -28.01 -33.40 17.73
N CYS A 115 -27.99 -34.39 16.84
CA CYS A 115 -27.88 -35.80 17.23
C CYS A 115 -26.49 -36.21 17.76
N ARG A 116 -25.48 -35.32 17.67
CA ARG A 116 -24.07 -35.47 18.06
C ARG A 116 -23.26 -36.55 17.33
N ARG A 117 -23.85 -37.26 16.36
CA ARG A 117 -23.19 -38.34 15.62
C ARG A 117 -22.49 -37.88 14.34
N ILE A 118 -22.86 -36.71 13.82
CA ILE A 118 -22.42 -36.23 12.51
C ILE A 118 -21.75 -34.87 12.68
N LYS A 119 -20.59 -34.69 12.04
CA LYS A 119 -19.91 -33.40 11.91
C LYS A 119 -19.82 -33.06 10.43
N LYS A 120 -20.27 -31.88 10.03
CA LYS A 120 -20.20 -31.38 8.65
C LYS A 120 -19.41 -30.07 8.61
N ASP A 121 -18.73 -29.85 7.51
CA ASP A 121 -18.03 -28.59 7.24
C ASP A 121 -18.97 -27.70 6.43
N VAL A 122 -19.29 -26.52 6.95
CA VAL A 122 -20.23 -25.57 6.34
C VAL A 122 -19.61 -24.17 6.32
N GLN A 123 -20.09 -23.28 5.45
CA GLN A 123 -19.55 -21.92 5.37
C GLN A 123 -20.07 -21.06 6.52
N CYS A 124 -19.25 -20.13 7.03
CA CYS A 124 -19.65 -19.23 8.09
C CYS A 124 -20.87 -18.38 7.69
N ILE A 125 -20.95 -17.93 6.43
CA ILE A 125 -22.12 -17.22 5.89
C ILE A 125 -23.41 -18.01 6.04
N THR A 126 -23.45 -19.31 5.69
CA THR A 126 -24.69 -20.11 5.81
C THR A 126 -25.11 -20.33 7.26
N ILE A 127 -24.15 -20.30 8.20
CA ILE A 127 -24.44 -20.33 9.64
C ILE A 127 -25.02 -19.01 10.12
N ARG A 128 -24.44 -17.87 9.70
CA ARG A 128 -24.93 -16.54 10.07
C ARG A 128 -26.30 -16.24 9.47
N THR A 129 -26.57 -16.68 8.24
CA THR A 129 -27.86 -16.48 7.57
C THR A 129 -28.92 -17.52 7.94
N GLN A 130 -28.61 -18.46 8.85
CA GLN A 130 -29.49 -19.57 9.24
C GLN A 130 -29.97 -20.45 8.07
N GLN A 131 -29.29 -20.39 6.91
CA GLN A 131 -29.56 -21.22 5.74
C GLN A 131 -28.81 -22.56 5.77
N ALA A 132 -28.04 -22.81 6.83
CA ALA A 132 -27.41 -24.11 7.05
C ALA A 132 -28.51 -25.13 7.40
N VAL A 133 -29.07 -25.78 6.37
CA VAL A 133 -29.92 -26.95 6.53
C VAL A 133 -29.05 -28.07 7.12
N LEU A 134 -29.29 -28.40 8.40
CA LEU A 134 -28.55 -29.42 9.14
C LEU A 134 -28.91 -30.84 8.70
#